data_AF-A0A7J4JVT0-F1
#
_entry.id   AF-A0A7J4JVT0-F1
#
_cell.length_a   1.000
_cell.length_b   1.000
_cell.length_c   1.000
_cell.angle_alpha   90.00
_cell.angle_beta   90.00
_cell.angle_gamma   90.00
#
_symmetry.space_group_name_H-M   'P 1'
#
loop_
_entity.id
_entity.type
_entity.pdbx_description
1 polymer ?
#
loop_
_entity_poly.entity_id
_entity_poly.type
_entity_poly.pdbx_seq_one_letter_code
_entity_poly.pdbx_strand_id
1 'polypeptide(L)'
;MKALQALVAVIIFAAAFAAAFYLSLPKADDSPNFKFKAVEQGVAFYSNELPPGDFLKAFSDSNEFTIVVSASSEAQSYNSFAGNALVLLTSVLQASGKKPVSLVKQFDNNSLAYCQTNKGLAVLNETISVSECMEMLGSEAKFIIIESPDSSLKQPEVLLEKNKVTVKTQKASDFQAVPLIVLKTMFSDSEEKIKIINDFAKKVSG
;
A
#
# COMPACT_ATOMS: atom_id res chain seq x y z
N MET A 1 -48.41 -35.18 24.87
CA MET A 1 -47.90 -33.90 25.41
C MET A 1 -46.44 -33.98 25.84
N LYS A 2 -46.04 -34.92 26.72
CA LYS A 2 -44.64 -35.08 27.17
C LYS A 2 -43.61 -35.30 26.04
N ALA A 3 -43.95 -36.09 25.02
CA ALA A 3 -43.08 -36.34 23.87
C ALA A 3 -42.81 -35.07 23.04
N LEU A 4 -43.81 -34.20 22.88
CA LEU A 4 -43.66 -32.93 22.15
C LEU A 4 -42.79 -31.95 22.94
N GLN A 5 -42.95 -31.88 24.26
CA GLN A 5 -42.11 -31.05 25.13
C GLN A 5 -40.65 -31.51 25.13
N ALA A 6 -40.41 -32.83 25.15
CA ALA A 6 -39.08 -33.40 25.05
C ALA A 6 -38.40 -33.07 23.71
N LEU A 7 -39.15 -33.17 22.60
CA LEU A 7 -38.64 -32.82 21.27
C LEU A 7 -38.25 -31.34 21.17
N VAL A 8 -39.09 -30.43 21.67
CA VAL A 8 -38.82 -28.99 21.65
C VAL A 8 -37.57 -28.65 22.48
N ALA A 9 -37.40 -29.27 23.66
CA ALA A 9 -36.22 -29.05 24.50
C ALA A 9 -34.93 -29.49 23.80
N VAL A 10 -34.94 -30.62 23.09
CA VAL A 10 -33.79 -31.12 22.32
C VAL A 10 -33.43 -30.16 21.18
N ILE A 11 -34.42 -29.63 20.46
CA ILE A 11 -34.18 -28.68 19.37
C ILE A 11 -33.55 -27.38 19.90
N ILE A 12 -34.08 -26.84 21.02
CA ILE A 12 -33.53 -25.64 21.64
C ILE A 12 -32.10 -25.87 22.10
N PHE A 13 -31.81 -27.01 22.73
CA PHE A 13 -30.46 -27.34 23.17
C PHE A 13 -29.49 -27.49 21.99
N ALA A 14 -29.91 -28.17 20.92
CA ALA A 14 -29.10 -28.33 19.71
C ALA A 14 -28.83 -26.97 19.03
N ALA A 15 -29.83 -26.09 18.96
CA ALA A 15 -29.67 -24.75 18.40
C ALA A 15 -28.74 -23.87 19.26
N ALA A 16 -28.88 -23.91 20.59
CA ALA A 16 -28.00 -23.20 21.50
C ALA A 16 -26.55 -23.71 21.42
N PHE A 17 -26.37 -25.03 21.32
CA PHE A 17 -25.05 -25.64 21.14
C PHE A 17 -24.43 -25.26 19.79
N ALA A 18 -25.19 -25.29 18.70
CA ALA A 18 -24.72 -24.88 17.38
C ALA A 18 -24.33 -23.40 17.34
N ALA A 19 -25.11 -22.53 17.98
CA ALA A 19 -24.80 -21.10 18.10
C ALA A 19 -23.53 -20.85 18.94
N ALA A 20 -23.41 -21.52 20.09
CA ALA A 20 -22.22 -21.42 20.94
C ALA A 20 -20.97 -21.96 20.23
N PHE A 21 -21.10 -23.05 19.48
CA PHE A 21 -20.01 -23.60 18.66
C PHE A 21 -19.60 -22.63 17.55
N TYR A 22 -20.56 -22.06 16.81
CA TYR A 22 -20.29 -21.07 15.76
C TYR A 22 -19.59 -19.82 16.30
N LEU A 23 -19.98 -19.34 17.49
CA LEU A 23 -19.32 -18.22 18.17
C LEU A 23 -17.92 -18.56 18.71
N SER A 24 -17.64 -19.84 18.96
CA SER A 24 -16.36 -20.33 19.49
C SER A 24 -15.40 -20.77 18.40
N LEU A 25 -15.85 -20.89 17.15
CA LEU A 25 -14.93 -21.10 16.04
C LEU A 25 -13.97 -19.91 16.00
N PRO A 26 -12.64 -20.14 16.04
CA PRO A 26 -11.71 -19.05 15.81
C PRO A 26 -12.11 -18.44 14.48
N LYS A 27 -12.52 -17.17 14.50
CA LYS A 27 -12.75 -16.43 13.25
C LYS A 27 -11.50 -16.67 12.43
N ALA A 28 -11.66 -17.25 11.24
CA ALA A 28 -10.55 -17.36 10.31
C ALA A 28 -9.94 -15.97 10.27
N ASP A 29 -8.73 -15.85 10.80
CA ASP A 29 -8.05 -14.57 10.81
C ASP A 29 -7.74 -14.37 9.33
N ASP A 30 -8.60 -13.64 8.63
CA ASP A 30 -8.52 -13.39 7.18
C ASP A 30 -7.22 -12.67 6.79
N SER A 31 -6.33 -12.41 7.76
CA SER A 31 -4.95 -12.04 7.50
C SER A 31 -4.31 -13.14 6.65
N PRO A 32 -3.81 -12.82 5.44
CA PRO A 32 -3.03 -13.78 4.67
C PRO A 32 -1.93 -14.37 5.55
N ASN A 33 -1.70 -15.67 5.46
CA ASN A 33 -0.68 -16.36 6.25
C ASN A 33 0.72 -15.91 5.79
N PHE A 34 1.17 -14.76 6.27
CA PHE A 34 2.50 -14.23 6.03
C PHE A 34 3.51 -14.87 6.98
N LYS A 35 4.59 -15.43 6.42
CA LYS A 35 5.68 -16.07 7.16
C LYS A 35 6.43 -15.10 8.07
N PHE A 36 6.66 -13.87 7.60
CA PHE A 36 7.36 -12.83 8.33
C PHE A 36 6.43 -11.66 8.59
N LYS A 37 6.42 -11.20 9.84
CA LYS A 37 5.61 -10.07 10.31
C LYS A 37 6.49 -9.16 11.18
N ALA A 38 6.37 -7.86 11.01
CA ALA A 38 7.00 -6.86 11.88
C ALA A 38 6.06 -5.68 12.05
N VAL A 39 6.23 -4.90 13.13
CA VAL A 39 5.52 -3.64 13.32
C VAL A 39 6.56 -2.56 13.60
N GLU A 40 6.57 -1.52 12.78
CA GLU A 40 7.50 -0.40 12.90
C GLU A 40 6.68 0.89 12.92
N GLN A 41 6.80 1.67 14.00
CA GLN A 41 6.10 2.96 14.16
C GLN A 41 4.57 2.89 13.91
N GLY A 42 3.95 1.78 14.31
CA GLY A 42 2.51 1.54 14.14
C GLY A 42 2.09 1.09 12.73
N VAL A 43 3.04 0.80 11.84
CA VAL A 43 2.80 0.23 10.52
C VAL A 43 3.12 -1.26 10.54
N ALA A 44 2.19 -2.09 10.08
CA ALA A 44 2.39 -3.52 9.94
C ALA A 44 3.19 -3.83 8.67
N PHE A 45 4.23 -4.64 8.75
CA PHE A 45 4.97 -5.14 7.60
C PHE A 45 4.79 -6.65 7.48
N TYR A 46 4.49 -7.10 6.27
CA TYR A 46 4.21 -8.49 5.99
C TYR A 46 5.01 -8.98 4.77
N SER A 47 5.62 -10.17 4.88
CA SER A 47 6.30 -10.81 3.76
C SER A 47 6.24 -12.33 3.85
N ASN A 48 6.33 -13.00 2.71
CA ASN A 48 6.54 -14.45 2.62
C ASN A 48 7.97 -14.83 2.20
N GLU A 49 8.78 -13.86 1.76
CA GLU A 49 10.09 -14.13 1.16
C GLU A 49 11.23 -13.95 2.17
N LEU A 50 11.33 -12.77 2.78
CA LEU A 50 12.40 -12.40 3.70
C LEU A 50 11.83 -11.61 4.89
N PRO A 51 12.56 -11.51 6.02
CA PRO A 51 12.25 -10.52 7.04
C PRO A 51 12.10 -9.12 6.42
N PRO A 52 11.10 -8.30 6.82
CA PRO A 52 10.80 -7.04 6.14
C PRO A 52 11.97 -6.08 5.93
N GLY A 53 12.86 -5.95 6.91
CA GLY A 53 14.06 -5.11 6.78
C GLY A 53 15.03 -5.62 5.71
N ASP A 54 15.30 -6.93 5.71
CA ASP A 54 16.16 -7.58 4.71
C ASP A 54 15.56 -7.51 3.32
N PHE A 55 14.23 -7.71 3.22
CA PHE A 55 13.50 -7.57 1.97
C PHE A 55 13.67 -6.16 1.40
N LEU A 56 13.37 -5.12 2.18
CA LEU A 56 13.43 -3.73 1.72
C LEU A 56 14.85 -3.28 1.38
N LYS A 57 15.84 -3.77 2.12
CA LYS A 57 17.25 -3.56 1.79
C LYS A 57 17.61 -4.17 0.44
N ALA A 58 17.29 -5.45 0.21
CA ALA A 58 17.52 -6.10 -1.08
C ALA A 58 16.69 -5.46 -2.21
N PHE A 59 15.48 -4.99 -1.91
CA PHE A 59 14.62 -4.29 -2.84
C PHE A 59 15.23 -2.95 -3.29
N SER A 60 15.96 -2.28 -2.40
CA SER A 60 16.65 -1.01 -2.66
C SER A 60 17.81 -1.12 -3.65
N ASP A 61 18.33 -2.33 -3.90
CA ASP A 61 19.46 -2.56 -4.82
C ASP A 61 19.07 -2.36 -6.30
N SER A 62 17.77 -2.39 -6.63
CA SER A 62 17.29 -2.08 -7.98
C SER A 62 17.67 -0.66 -8.39
N ASN A 63 17.94 -0.46 -9.68
CA ASN A 63 18.13 0.88 -10.25
C ASN A 63 16.82 1.49 -10.76
N GLU A 64 15.83 0.66 -11.07
CA GLU A 64 14.57 1.07 -11.70
C GLU A 64 13.41 0.73 -10.78
N PHE A 65 12.53 1.71 -10.59
CA PHE A 65 11.33 1.59 -9.77
C PHE A 65 10.15 2.19 -10.51
N THR A 66 8.99 1.56 -10.44
CA THR A 66 7.72 2.13 -10.87
C THR A 66 6.88 2.44 -9.64
N ILE A 67 6.64 3.72 -9.38
CA ILE A 67 5.78 4.17 -8.30
C ILE A 67 4.37 4.27 -8.84
N VAL A 68 3.45 3.48 -8.27
CA VAL A 68 2.05 3.44 -8.68
C VAL A 68 1.21 4.10 -7.61
N VAL A 69 0.42 5.11 -7.98
CA VAL A 69 -0.57 5.72 -7.08
C VAL A 69 -1.94 5.73 -7.75
N SER A 70 -2.99 5.52 -6.98
CA SER A 70 -4.36 5.65 -7.47
C SER A 70 -4.89 7.06 -7.19
N ALA A 71 -5.60 7.66 -8.13
CA ALA A 71 -6.30 8.93 -7.99
C ALA A 71 -7.75 8.75 -8.48
N SER A 72 -8.68 9.51 -7.91
CA SER A 72 -10.10 9.47 -8.29
C SER A 72 -10.63 10.88 -8.48
N SER A 73 -11.43 11.09 -9.53
CA SER A 73 -12.12 12.37 -9.79
C SER A 73 -13.03 12.80 -8.63
N GLU A 74 -13.59 11.82 -7.90
CA GLU A 74 -14.52 12.03 -6.78
C GLU A 74 -13.81 12.32 -5.45
N ALA A 75 -12.51 12.08 -5.35
CA ALA A 75 -11.74 12.14 -4.10
C ALA A 75 -10.58 13.15 -4.18
N GLN A 76 -10.88 14.42 -4.51
CA GLN A 76 -9.85 15.45 -4.72
C GLN A 76 -8.90 15.64 -3.52
N SER A 77 -9.41 15.59 -2.29
CA SER A 77 -8.59 15.73 -1.08
C SER A 77 -7.55 14.60 -0.98
N TYR A 78 -7.95 13.37 -1.31
CA TYR A 78 -7.07 12.21 -1.37
C TYR A 78 -5.98 12.35 -2.44
N ASN A 79 -6.33 12.88 -3.61
CA ASN A 79 -5.38 13.07 -4.71
C ASN A 79 -4.20 13.96 -4.32
N SER A 80 -4.41 14.99 -3.49
CA SER A 80 -3.32 15.83 -2.98
C SER A 80 -2.35 15.05 -2.09
N PHE A 81 -2.86 14.16 -1.23
CA PHE A 81 -2.01 13.32 -0.38
C PHE A 81 -1.23 12.29 -1.20
N ALA A 82 -1.89 11.63 -2.16
CA ALA A 82 -1.24 10.70 -3.08
C ALA A 82 -0.16 11.39 -3.94
N GLY A 83 -0.44 12.61 -4.43
CA GLY A 83 0.53 13.42 -5.16
C GLY A 83 1.76 13.76 -4.32
N ASN A 84 1.57 14.15 -3.05
CA ASN A 84 2.69 14.42 -2.15
C ASN A 84 3.53 13.16 -1.87
N ALA A 85 2.88 12.00 -1.71
CA ALA A 85 3.57 10.72 -1.53
C ALA A 85 4.41 10.36 -2.77
N LEU A 86 3.84 10.57 -3.96
CA LEU A 86 4.52 10.35 -5.23
C LEU A 86 5.75 11.25 -5.37
N VAL A 87 5.62 12.54 -5.05
CA VAL A 87 6.74 13.49 -5.07
C VAL A 87 7.83 13.05 -4.08
N LEU A 88 7.46 12.72 -2.84
CA LEU A 88 8.40 12.25 -1.83
C LEU A 88 9.20 11.03 -2.30
N LEU A 89 8.52 9.98 -2.77
CA LEU A 89 9.15 8.76 -3.28
C LEU A 89 10.06 9.05 -4.46
N THR A 90 9.57 9.82 -5.43
CA THR A 90 10.33 10.17 -6.65
C THR A 90 11.59 10.94 -6.28
N SER A 91 11.50 11.96 -5.42
CA SER A 91 12.65 12.79 -5.03
C SER A 91 13.69 12.00 -4.25
N VAL A 92 13.29 11.16 -3.28
CA VAL A 92 14.24 10.36 -2.50
C VAL A 92 14.91 9.29 -3.36
N LEU A 93 14.16 8.63 -4.26
CA LEU A 93 14.72 7.66 -5.20
C LEU A 93 15.71 8.32 -6.16
N GLN A 94 15.37 9.48 -6.74
CA GLN A 94 16.27 10.24 -7.60
C GLN A 94 17.53 10.70 -6.85
N ALA A 95 17.39 11.22 -5.63
CA ALA A 95 18.52 11.62 -4.78
C ALA A 95 19.39 10.41 -4.38
N SER A 96 18.84 9.20 -4.43
CA SER A 96 19.55 7.93 -4.22
C SER A 96 20.12 7.34 -5.51
N GLY A 97 20.14 8.10 -6.61
CA GLY A 97 20.67 7.68 -7.91
C GLY A 97 19.79 6.68 -8.66
N LYS A 98 18.53 6.51 -8.24
CA LYS A 98 17.57 5.60 -8.88
C LYS A 98 16.79 6.29 -9.99
N LYS A 99 16.17 5.50 -10.86
CA LYS A 99 15.36 5.94 -11.99
C LYS A 99 13.88 5.63 -11.76
N PRO A 100 13.16 6.46 -10.97
CA PRO A 100 11.74 6.24 -10.75
C PRO A 100 10.90 6.62 -11.98
N VAL A 101 10.01 5.72 -12.37
CA VAL A 101 8.88 5.97 -13.26
C VAL A 101 7.65 6.18 -12.39
N SER A 102 6.93 7.26 -12.58
CA SER A 102 5.64 7.49 -11.91
C SER A 102 4.51 6.96 -12.78
N LEU A 103 3.54 6.26 -12.19
CA LEU A 103 2.32 5.80 -12.84
C LEU A 103 1.11 6.16 -11.95
N VAL A 104 0.31 7.12 -12.37
CA VAL A 104 -0.91 7.55 -11.67
C VAL A 104 -2.10 6.91 -12.36
N LYS A 105 -2.80 6.01 -11.67
CA LYS A 105 -4.06 5.42 -12.15
C LYS A 105 -5.20 6.40 -11.90
N GLN A 106 -5.89 6.85 -12.94
CA GLN A 106 -7.03 7.76 -12.82
C GLN A 106 -8.34 6.97 -12.93
N PHE A 107 -9.07 6.92 -11.83
CA PHE A 107 -10.37 6.25 -11.77
C PHE A 107 -11.51 7.26 -12.00
N ASP A 108 -12.51 6.82 -12.75
CA ASP A 108 -13.78 7.50 -12.94
C ASP A 108 -14.90 6.48 -12.75
N ASN A 109 -15.87 6.78 -11.87
CA ASN A 109 -16.96 5.85 -11.50
C ASN A 109 -16.46 4.43 -11.15
N ASN A 110 -15.42 4.33 -10.31
CA ASN A 110 -14.74 3.08 -9.92
C ASN A 110 -14.11 2.25 -11.06
N SER A 111 -14.06 2.79 -12.27
CA SER A 111 -13.41 2.16 -13.42
C SER A 111 -12.11 2.89 -13.74
N LEU A 112 -11.06 2.15 -14.09
CA LEU A 112 -9.81 2.76 -14.54
C LEU A 112 -10.05 3.44 -15.89
N ALA A 113 -10.03 4.77 -15.91
CA ALA A 113 -10.28 5.55 -17.12
C ALA A 113 -9.02 5.67 -17.98
N TYR A 114 -7.89 6.04 -17.36
CA TYR A 114 -6.58 6.16 -18.00
C TYR A 114 -5.47 6.15 -16.95
N CYS A 115 -4.22 6.17 -17.37
CA CYS A 115 -3.10 6.42 -16.48
C CYS A 115 -2.28 7.62 -16.95
N GLN A 116 -1.59 8.27 -16.01
CA GLN A 116 -0.58 9.28 -16.31
C GLN A 116 0.78 8.74 -15.96
N THR A 117 1.78 9.02 -16.78
CA THR A 117 3.15 8.56 -16.55
C THR A 117 4.17 9.62 -16.95
N ASN A 118 5.34 9.55 -16.33
CA ASN A 118 6.48 10.37 -16.71
C ASN A 118 7.46 9.62 -17.64
N LYS A 119 7.22 8.31 -17.92
CA LYS A 119 8.14 7.43 -18.67
C LYS A 119 9.61 7.54 -18.21
N GLY A 120 9.84 7.85 -16.94
CA GLY A 120 11.17 8.04 -16.34
C GLY A 120 11.81 9.42 -16.59
N LEU A 121 11.12 10.34 -17.26
CA LEU A 121 11.58 11.70 -17.54
C LEU A 121 10.92 12.68 -16.56
N ALA A 122 11.73 13.37 -15.74
CA ALA A 122 11.24 14.19 -14.63
C ALA A 122 10.26 15.32 -15.03
N VAL A 123 10.34 15.81 -16.27
CA VAL A 123 9.50 16.91 -16.79
C VAL A 123 8.32 16.44 -17.64
N LEU A 124 8.23 15.14 -17.93
CA LEU A 124 7.16 14.59 -18.74
C LEU A 124 5.97 14.22 -17.87
N ASN A 125 4.77 14.55 -18.35
CA ASN A 125 3.52 13.99 -17.84
C ASN A 125 2.64 13.68 -19.05
N GLU A 126 2.47 12.40 -19.34
CA GLU A 126 1.73 11.90 -20.49
C GLU A 126 0.56 11.04 -20.04
N THR A 127 -0.61 11.27 -20.64
CA THR A 127 -1.78 10.39 -20.49
C THR A 127 -1.62 9.20 -21.43
N ILE A 128 -1.66 8.00 -20.88
CA ILE A 128 -1.60 6.73 -21.61
C ILE A 128 -2.90 5.95 -21.51
N SER A 129 -3.13 5.08 -22.48
CA SER A 129 -4.32 4.22 -22.51
C SER A 129 -4.32 3.19 -21.37
N VAL A 130 -5.49 2.62 -21.07
CA VAL A 130 -5.61 1.51 -20.10
C VAL A 130 -4.75 0.32 -20.51
N SER A 131 -4.70 -0.02 -21.80
CA SER A 131 -3.90 -1.14 -22.31
C SER A 131 -2.40 -0.93 -22.05
N GLU A 132 -1.88 0.26 -22.39
CA GLU A 132 -0.47 0.62 -22.15
C GLU A 132 -0.16 0.65 -20.65
N CYS A 133 -1.10 1.14 -19.83
CA CYS A 133 -0.96 1.13 -18.38
C CYS A 133 -0.84 -0.30 -17.82
N MET A 134 -1.66 -1.23 -18.30
CA MET A 134 -1.60 -2.63 -17.89
C MET A 134 -0.32 -3.32 -18.37
N GLU A 135 0.18 -2.97 -19.56
CA GLU A 135 1.48 -3.43 -20.05
C GLU A 135 2.63 -2.98 -19.13
N MET A 136 2.64 -1.71 -18.73
CA MET A 136 3.63 -1.19 -17.78
C MET A 136 3.58 -1.92 -16.43
N LEU A 137 2.38 -2.21 -15.93
CA LEU A 137 2.17 -2.95 -14.68
C LEU A 137 2.54 -4.44 -14.78
N GLY A 138 2.58 -5.01 -15.98
CA GLY A 138 2.99 -6.39 -16.24
C GLY A 138 4.51 -6.58 -16.44
N SER A 139 5.29 -5.49 -16.43
CA SER A 139 6.74 -5.55 -16.59
C SER A 139 7.45 -6.20 -15.38
N GLU A 140 8.71 -6.61 -15.56
CA GLU A 140 9.53 -7.14 -14.46
C GLU A 140 10.10 -6.06 -13.52
N ALA A 141 9.62 -4.81 -13.64
CA ALA A 141 10.07 -3.69 -12.82
C ALA A 141 9.79 -3.90 -11.33
N LYS A 142 10.51 -3.16 -10.47
CA LYS A 142 10.19 -3.09 -9.04
C LYS A 142 9.10 -2.07 -8.81
N PHE A 143 7.97 -2.48 -8.25
CA PHE A 143 6.82 -1.61 -8.01
C PHE A 143 6.75 -1.15 -6.56
N ILE A 144 6.51 0.14 -6.36
CA ILE A 144 6.05 0.70 -5.08
C ILE A 144 4.63 1.19 -5.32
N ILE A 145 3.65 0.46 -4.81
CA ILE A 145 2.23 0.74 -5.03
C ILE A 145 1.67 1.39 -3.78
N ILE A 146 1.03 2.55 -3.90
CA ILE A 146 0.29 3.16 -2.80
C ILE A 146 -1.20 3.09 -3.13
N GLU A 147 -1.92 2.31 -2.33
CA GLU A 147 -3.36 2.13 -2.47
C GLU A 147 -4.14 3.26 -1.77
N SER A 148 -5.35 3.51 -2.27
CA SER A 148 -6.30 4.44 -1.66
C SER A 148 -6.59 4.04 -0.20
N PRO A 149 -7.00 4.99 0.67
CA PRO A 149 -7.32 4.67 2.06
C PRO A 149 -8.37 3.60 2.19
N ASP A 150 -8.13 2.68 3.10
CA ASP A 150 -9.10 1.70 3.54
C ASP A 150 -9.32 1.83 5.05
N SER A 151 -10.42 2.49 5.41
CA SER A 151 -10.82 2.69 6.81
C SER A 151 -11.16 1.39 7.55
N SER A 152 -11.29 0.26 6.84
CA SER A 152 -11.53 -1.05 7.46
C SER A 152 -10.25 -1.67 8.04
N LEU A 153 -9.07 -1.18 7.62
CA LEU A 153 -7.80 -1.60 8.19
C LEU A 153 -7.72 -1.22 9.67
N LYS A 154 -7.16 -2.10 10.50
CA LYS A 154 -6.92 -1.80 11.92
C LYS A 154 -5.77 -0.79 12.10
N GLN A 155 -4.78 -0.86 11.22
CA GLN A 155 -3.62 0.01 11.15
C GLN A 155 -3.07 -0.01 9.71
N PRO A 156 -2.21 0.94 9.30
CA PRO A 156 -1.58 0.91 8.00
C PRO A 156 -0.70 -0.33 7.83
N GLU A 157 -0.59 -0.82 6.60
CA GLU A 157 0.10 -2.08 6.29
C GLU A 157 1.00 -1.93 5.07
N VAL A 158 2.11 -2.68 5.06
CA VAL A 158 3.03 -2.79 3.92
C VAL A 158 3.19 -4.26 3.57
N LEU A 159 2.79 -4.61 2.36
CA LEU A 159 2.92 -5.96 1.81
C LEU A 159 4.18 -6.03 0.94
N LEU A 160 5.03 -7.00 1.24
CA LEU A 160 6.31 -7.21 0.58
C LEU A 160 6.29 -8.54 -0.19
N GLU A 161 6.14 -8.42 -1.50
CA GLU A 161 6.01 -9.54 -2.45
C GLU A 161 7.08 -9.40 -3.54
N LYS A 162 7.37 -10.48 -4.27
CA LYS A 162 8.35 -10.46 -5.37
C LYS A 162 8.17 -9.25 -6.27
N ASN A 163 9.21 -8.41 -6.34
CA ASN A 163 9.25 -7.19 -7.14
C ASN A 163 8.18 -6.14 -6.79
N LYS A 164 7.52 -6.22 -5.63
CA LYS A 164 6.42 -5.32 -5.28
C LYS A 164 6.40 -4.97 -3.79
N VAL A 165 6.31 -3.68 -3.50
CA VAL A 165 6.02 -3.14 -2.17
C VAL A 165 4.67 -2.44 -2.27
N THR A 166 3.64 -2.98 -1.61
CA THR A 166 2.32 -2.37 -1.58
C THR A 166 2.09 -1.70 -0.24
N VAL A 167 1.89 -0.38 -0.25
CA VAL A 167 1.54 0.45 0.89
C VAL A 167 0.03 0.61 0.94
N LYS A 168 -0.57 0.09 2.00
CA LYS A 168 -1.99 0.24 2.34
C LYS A 168 -2.15 1.24 3.46
N THR A 169 -2.95 2.26 3.22
CA THR A 169 -3.18 3.35 4.17
C THR A 169 -4.53 3.19 4.84
N GLN A 170 -4.64 3.51 6.13
CA GLN A 170 -5.93 3.50 6.82
C GLN A 170 -6.69 4.82 6.58
N LYS A 171 -5.95 5.92 6.53
CA LYS A 171 -6.47 7.28 6.36
C LYS A 171 -5.53 8.14 5.50
N ALA A 172 -6.03 9.28 5.04
CA ALA A 172 -5.30 10.16 4.14
C ALA A 172 -3.98 10.71 4.71
N SER A 173 -3.85 10.87 6.03
CA SER A 173 -2.58 11.31 6.64
C SER A 173 -1.44 10.30 6.48
N ASP A 174 -1.76 9.03 6.23
CA ASP A 174 -0.77 7.96 6.19
C ASP A 174 0.00 7.92 4.87
N PHE A 175 -0.49 8.60 3.82
CA PHE A 175 0.16 8.68 2.51
C PHE A 175 1.58 9.23 2.55
N GLN A 176 1.91 10.08 3.53
CA GLN A 176 3.27 10.59 3.67
C GLN A 176 4.06 9.77 4.68
N ALA A 177 3.44 9.43 5.81
CA ALA A 177 4.12 8.77 6.92
C ALA A 177 4.57 7.35 6.55
N VAL A 178 3.73 6.55 5.89
CA VAL A 178 4.04 5.14 5.61
C VAL A 178 5.12 5.01 4.52
N PRO A 179 5.02 5.68 3.36
CA PRO A 179 6.10 5.65 2.37
C PRO A 179 7.43 6.17 2.91
N LEU A 180 7.40 7.14 3.85
CA LEU A 180 8.60 7.59 4.52
C LEU A 180 9.26 6.48 5.36
N ILE A 181 8.49 5.70 6.11
CA ILE A 181 9.02 4.56 6.89
C ILE A 181 9.62 3.50 5.95
N VAL A 182 8.96 3.23 4.81
CA VAL A 182 9.48 2.33 3.77
C VAL A 182 10.83 2.84 3.24
N LEU A 183 10.92 4.13 2.89
CA LEU A 183 12.15 4.75 2.40
C LEU A 183 13.29 4.73 3.43
N LYS A 184 12.99 4.95 4.71
CA LYS A 184 13.98 4.86 5.80
C LYS A 184 14.58 3.47 5.95
N THR A 185 13.77 2.45 5.72
CA THR A 185 14.23 1.06 5.74
C THR A 185 15.03 0.72 4.48
N MET A 186 14.63 1.22 3.32
CA MET A 186 15.34 1.00 2.05
C MET A 186 16.68 1.74 1.98
N PHE A 187 16.74 2.98 2.47
CA PHE A 187 17.91 3.85 2.37
C PHE A 187 18.20 4.48 3.73
N SER A 188 19.32 4.07 4.34
CA SER A 188 19.73 4.54 5.67
C SER A 188 20.00 6.05 5.73
N ASP A 189 20.27 6.69 4.59
CA ASP A 189 20.53 8.13 4.43
C ASP A 189 19.29 8.94 3.96
N SER A 190 18.11 8.31 3.91
CA SER A 190 16.88 8.97 3.44
C SER A 190 16.48 10.20 4.27
N GLU A 191 16.71 10.20 5.59
CA GLU A 191 16.41 11.36 6.44
C GLU A 191 17.24 12.58 6.06
N GLU A 192 18.53 12.39 5.80
CA GLU A 192 19.44 13.45 5.37
C GLU A 192 19.00 13.98 3.99
N LYS A 193 18.69 13.09 3.04
CA LYS A 193 18.18 13.47 1.72
C LYS A 193 16.89 14.28 1.81
N ILE A 194 15.94 13.86 2.63
CA ILE A 194 14.68 14.58 2.84
C ILE A 194 14.92 15.96 3.44
N LYS A 195 15.84 16.07 4.40
CA LYS A 195 16.22 17.37 4.97
C LYS A 195 16.77 18.30 3.89
N ILE A 196 17.68 17.82 3.04
CA ILE A 196 18.25 18.59 1.93
C ILE A 196 17.16 19.05 0.96
N ILE A 197 16.24 18.14 0.58
CA ILE A 197 15.11 18.46 -0.31
C ILE A 197 14.22 19.54 0.29
N ASN A 198 13.86 19.42 1.57
CA ASN A 198 13.00 20.39 2.25
C ASN A 198 13.69 21.75 2.43
N ASP A 199 14.98 21.77 2.75
CA ASP A 199 15.76 23.00 2.87
C ASP A 199 15.90 23.71 1.52
N PHE A 200 16.03 22.96 0.42
CA PHE A 200 16.01 23.51 -0.92
C PHE A 200 14.62 24.09 -1.27
N ALA A 201 13.55 23.33 -1.01
CA ALA A 201 12.18 23.78 -1.26
C ALA A 201 11.87 25.11 -0.57
N LYS A 202 12.25 25.26 0.72
CA LYS A 202 12.10 26.51 1.48
C LYS A 202 12.83 27.70 0.84
N LYS A 203 14.03 27.48 0.30
CA LYS A 203 14.81 28.54 -0.35
C LYS A 203 14.17 29.03 -1.64
N VAL A 204 13.49 28.14 -2.36
CA VAL A 204 12.84 28.46 -3.64
C VAL A 204 11.43 29.03 -3.45
N SER A 205 10.74 28.66 -2.36
CA SER A 205 9.37 29.09 -2.11
C SER A 205 9.20 30.51 -1.57
N GLY A 206 10.26 31.13 -1.02
CA GLY A 206 10.23 32.49 -0.47
C GLY A 206 9.55 32.58 0.90
#